data_AF-A0A7I9W8L1-F1
#
_entry.id   AF-A0A7I9W8L1-F1
#
_cell.length_a   1.000
_cell.length_b   1.000
_cell.length_c   1.000
_cell.angle_alpha   90.00
_cell.angle_beta   90.00
_cell.angle_gamma   90.00
#
_symmetry.space_group_name_H-M   'P 1'
#
loop_
_entity.id
_entity.type
_entity.pdbx_description
1 polymer ?
#
loop_
_entity_poly.entity_id
_entity_poly.type
_entity_poly.pdbx_seq_one_letter_code
_entity_poly.pdbx_strand_id
1 'polypeptide(L)'
;MLEEGYAAATSRRVAAKAGVRPALVHYYFPSMDDLFLAVLREGAEMNLAQQREALADDRPLHALWTLNNAHGARLLMEFMALANHRKEIRSEIVTYATRFGELEESAVTLAMRAHGVDTDEFPPVVMSVIVTSLARILVLERSLGITRGHAQAAEFIKRMLDRYELPESRARE
;
A
#
# COMPACT_ATOMS: atom_id res chain seq x y z
N MET A 1 -17.54 -2.13 1.36
CA MET A 1 -16.22 -2.49 0.81
C MET A 1 -15.52 -3.47 1.74
N LEU A 2 -14.90 -3.05 2.84
CA LEU A 2 -14.19 -4.01 3.70
C LEU A 2 -15.09 -5.03 4.42
N GLU A 3 -16.33 -4.68 4.73
CA GLU A 3 -17.27 -5.56 5.44
C GLU A 3 -18.05 -6.50 4.51
N GLU A 4 -18.41 -6.01 3.31
CA GLU A 4 -19.40 -6.68 2.43
C GLU A 4 -18.99 -6.65 0.94
N GLY A 5 -17.74 -6.32 0.65
CA GLY A 5 -17.26 -6.13 -0.71
C GLY A 5 -17.71 -4.81 -1.36
N TYR A 6 -17.18 -4.53 -2.55
CA TYR A 6 -17.56 -3.36 -3.34
C TYR A 6 -18.96 -3.47 -3.93
N ALA A 7 -19.39 -4.67 -4.33
CA ALA A 7 -20.69 -4.88 -4.98
C ALA A 7 -21.88 -4.52 -4.07
N ALA A 8 -21.70 -4.68 -2.75
CA ALA A 8 -22.69 -4.28 -1.76
C ALA A 8 -22.73 -2.76 -1.50
N ALA A 9 -21.69 -2.00 -1.90
CA ALA A 9 -21.63 -0.56 -1.67
C ALA A 9 -22.53 0.18 -2.69
N THR A 10 -23.73 0.53 -2.25
CA THR A 10 -24.70 1.34 -3.01
C THR A 10 -24.85 2.71 -2.38
N SER A 11 -25.27 3.72 -3.14
CA SER A 11 -25.47 5.09 -2.63
C SER A 11 -26.36 5.15 -1.39
N ARG A 12 -27.43 4.35 -1.37
CA ARG A 12 -28.33 4.19 -0.21
C ARG A 12 -27.62 3.66 1.02
N ARG A 13 -26.77 2.63 0.88
CA ARG A 13 -26.06 2.02 2.01
C ARG A 13 -24.92 2.92 2.50
N VAL A 14 -24.22 3.58 1.59
CA VAL A 14 -23.22 4.61 1.93
C VAL A 14 -23.89 5.73 2.72
N ALA A 15 -25.02 6.25 2.24
CA ALA A 15 -25.77 7.31 2.92
C ALA A 15 -26.23 6.88 4.32
N ALA A 16 -26.79 5.66 4.44
CA ALA A 16 -27.20 5.11 5.72
C ALA A 16 -26.03 4.99 6.70
N LYS A 17 -24.86 4.50 6.25
CA LYS A 17 -23.67 4.37 7.10
C LYS A 17 -23.07 5.73 7.48
N ALA A 18 -23.15 6.71 6.59
CA ALA A 18 -22.69 8.08 6.83
C ALA A 18 -23.70 8.96 7.59
N GLY A 19 -24.90 8.47 7.89
CA GLY A 19 -25.94 9.23 8.59
C GLY A 19 -26.53 10.38 7.75
N VAL A 20 -26.44 10.30 6.43
CA VAL A 20 -26.93 11.35 5.50
C VAL A 20 -28.06 10.86 4.62
N ARG A 21 -28.76 11.79 3.95
CA ARG A 21 -29.79 11.44 2.95
C ARG A 21 -29.13 10.92 1.66
N PRO A 22 -29.65 9.87 0.99
CA PRO A 22 -29.10 9.36 -0.27
C PRO A 22 -28.95 10.41 -1.37
N ALA A 23 -29.85 11.40 -1.42
CA ALA A 23 -29.75 12.52 -2.36
C ALA A 23 -28.46 13.34 -2.18
N LEU A 24 -27.93 13.44 -0.96
CA LEU A 24 -26.69 14.16 -0.69
C LEU A 24 -25.48 13.42 -1.25
N VAL A 25 -25.48 12.08 -1.23
CA VAL A 25 -24.43 11.28 -1.87
C VAL A 25 -24.41 11.53 -3.37
N HIS A 26 -25.58 11.51 -4.02
CA HIS A 26 -25.69 11.80 -5.46
C HIS A 26 -25.38 13.26 -5.83
N TYR A 27 -25.57 14.19 -4.91
CA TYR A 27 -25.20 15.59 -5.10
C TYR A 27 -23.69 15.77 -5.23
N TYR A 28 -22.89 15.07 -4.41
CA TYR A 28 -21.43 15.13 -4.48
C TYR A 28 -20.83 14.15 -5.48
N PHE A 29 -21.48 13.00 -5.68
CA PHE A 29 -20.99 11.91 -6.53
C PHE A 29 -22.11 11.49 -7.50
N PRO A 30 -22.09 11.99 -8.74
CA PRO A 30 -23.13 11.70 -9.74
C PRO A 30 -23.34 10.19 -9.95
N SER A 31 -22.26 9.42 -9.87
CA SER A 31 -22.28 7.95 -9.92
C SER A 31 -21.54 7.31 -8.75
N MET A 32 -21.76 6.01 -8.54
CA MET A 32 -20.94 5.22 -7.62
C MET A 32 -19.47 5.17 -8.06
N ASP A 33 -19.19 5.32 -9.35
CA ASP A 33 -17.85 5.26 -9.89
C ASP A 33 -17.07 6.51 -9.49
N ASP A 34 -17.73 7.67 -9.52
CA ASP A 34 -17.17 8.94 -9.03
C ASP A 34 -16.84 8.85 -7.53
N LEU A 35 -17.73 8.23 -6.75
CA LEU A 35 -17.48 7.98 -5.33
C LEU A 35 -16.27 7.05 -5.13
N PHE A 36 -16.22 5.92 -5.83
CA PHE A 36 -15.11 4.97 -5.71
C PHE A 36 -13.78 5.61 -6.15
N LEU A 37 -13.78 6.38 -7.22
CA LEU A 37 -12.61 7.09 -7.71
C LEU A 37 -12.14 8.15 -6.71
N ALA A 38 -13.07 8.91 -6.10
CA ALA A 38 -12.74 9.87 -5.05
C ALA A 38 -12.11 9.20 -3.83
N VAL A 39 -12.71 8.09 -3.35
CA VAL A 39 -12.16 7.32 -2.23
C VAL A 39 -10.78 6.75 -2.56
N LEU A 40 -10.58 6.26 -3.79
CA LEU A 40 -9.28 5.74 -4.22
C LEU A 40 -8.22 6.85 -4.23
N ARG A 41 -8.53 8.02 -4.79
CA ARG A 41 -7.62 9.17 -4.85
C ARG A 41 -7.24 9.69 -3.47
N GLU A 42 -8.23 9.90 -2.62
CA GLU A 42 -8.00 10.38 -1.27
C GLU A 42 -7.18 9.37 -0.46
N GLY A 43 -7.53 8.08 -0.54
CA GLY A 43 -6.75 7.01 0.05
C GLY A 43 -5.32 6.93 -0.50
N ALA A 44 -5.14 7.08 -1.80
CA ALA A 44 -3.83 7.08 -2.45
C ALA A 44 -2.95 8.22 -1.95
N GLU A 45 -3.47 9.46 -1.88
CA GLU A 45 -2.71 10.60 -1.36
C GLU A 45 -2.38 10.45 0.12
N MET A 46 -3.31 9.95 0.94
CA MET A 46 -3.03 9.66 2.35
C MET A 46 -1.92 8.61 2.51
N ASN A 47 -1.96 7.52 1.73
CA ASN A 47 -0.93 6.48 1.80
C ASN A 47 0.43 7.00 1.29
N LEU A 48 0.47 7.80 0.22
CA LEU A 48 1.72 8.41 -0.25
C LEU A 48 2.29 9.40 0.76
N ALA A 49 1.44 10.16 1.45
CA ALA A 49 1.87 11.05 2.53
C ALA A 49 2.49 10.25 3.69
N GLN A 50 1.81 9.18 4.14
CA GLN A 50 2.33 8.29 5.18
C GLN A 50 3.63 7.60 4.76
N GLN A 51 3.75 7.18 3.50
CA GLN A 51 4.98 6.59 2.97
C GLN A 51 6.14 7.59 2.99
N ARG A 52 5.92 8.83 2.58
CA ARG A 52 6.96 9.88 2.62
C ARG A 52 7.40 10.19 4.04
N GLU A 53 6.46 10.25 4.98
CA GLU A 53 6.76 10.48 6.40
C GLU A 53 7.56 9.31 6.99
N ALA A 54 7.13 8.07 6.73
CA ALA A 54 7.83 6.86 7.14
C ALA A 54 9.26 6.76 6.59
N LEU A 55 9.49 7.23 5.35
CA LEU A 55 10.82 7.26 4.74
C LEU A 55 11.73 8.37 5.31
N ALA A 56 11.16 9.33 6.03
CA ALA A 56 11.92 10.37 6.73
C ALA A 56 12.28 9.98 8.18
N ASP A 57 11.80 8.84 8.66
CA ASP A 57 12.09 8.30 10.00
C ASP A 57 13.49 7.65 10.05
N ASP A 58 13.97 7.33 11.25
CA ASP A 58 15.29 6.74 11.50
C ASP A 58 15.42 5.30 10.96
N ARG A 59 14.29 4.63 10.69
CA ARG A 59 14.23 3.24 10.20
C ARG A 59 13.33 3.08 8.97
N PRO A 60 13.71 3.67 7.82
CA PRO A 60 12.84 3.75 6.64
C PRO A 60 12.45 2.38 6.06
N LEU A 61 13.32 1.37 6.13
CA LEU A 61 13.00 0.04 5.59
C LEU A 61 11.96 -0.70 6.45
N HIS A 62 12.07 -0.60 7.77
CA HIS A 62 11.06 -1.14 8.69
C HIS A 62 9.71 -0.42 8.55
N ALA A 63 9.75 0.89 8.35
CA ALA A 63 8.55 1.68 8.15
C ALA A 63 7.83 1.27 6.84
N LEU A 64 8.58 1.08 5.74
CA LEU A 64 8.04 0.53 4.49
C LEU A 64 7.39 -0.85 4.66
N TRP A 65 8.03 -1.77 5.38
CA TRP A 65 7.47 -3.10 5.63
C TRP A 65 6.16 -3.04 6.41
N THR A 66 6.08 -2.17 7.42
CA THR A 66 4.90 -2.01 8.26
C THR A 66 3.73 -1.40 7.47
N LEU A 67 4.01 -0.36 6.67
CA LEU A 67 3.01 0.27 5.82
C LEU A 67 2.40 -0.70 4.81
N ASN A 68 3.23 -1.54 4.17
CA ASN A 68 2.74 -2.53 3.22
C ASN A 68 1.94 -3.69 3.88
N ASN A 69 2.08 -3.89 5.19
CA ASN A 69 1.36 -4.92 5.96
C ASN A 69 0.00 -4.42 6.53
N ALA A 70 -0.34 -3.16 6.31
CA ALA A 70 -1.53 -2.55 6.90
C ALA A 70 -2.84 -2.88 6.13
N HIS A 71 -3.97 -2.46 6.72
CA HIS A 71 -5.34 -2.59 6.19
C HIS A 71 -5.50 -2.16 4.71
N GLY A 72 -4.59 -1.34 4.18
CA GLY A 72 -4.58 -0.90 2.78
C GLY A 72 -4.58 -2.03 1.77
N ALA A 73 -3.95 -3.17 2.04
CA ALA A 73 -3.92 -4.29 1.11
C ALA A 73 -5.33 -4.85 0.80
N ARG A 74 -6.21 -4.97 1.82
CA ARG A 74 -7.59 -5.45 1.63
C ARG A 74 -8.45 -4.47 0.83
N LEU A 75 -8.31 -3.17 1.11
CA LEU A 75 -9.04 -2.16 0.35
C LEU A 75 -8.55 -2.10 -1.11
N LEU A 76 -7.23 -2.23 -1.32
CA LEU A 76 -6.64 -2.30 -2.65
C LEU A 76 -7.18 -3.50 -3.46
N MET A 77 -7.44 -4.66 -2.84
CA MET A 77 -8.07 -5.80 -3.53
C MET A 77 -9.47 -5.47 -4.04
N GLU A 78 -10.30 -4.80 -3.23
CA GLU A 78 -11.64 -4.38 -3.65
C GLU A 78 -11.55 -3.45 -4.86
N PHE A 79 -10.57 -2.52 -4.86
CA PHE A 79 -10.30 -1.65 -6.00
C PHE A 79 -9.75 -2.39 -7.22
N MET A 80 -8.89 -3.40 -7.04
CA MET A 80 -8.42 -4.26 -8.13
C MET A 80 -9.57 -5.05 -8.77
N ALA A 81 -10.49 -5.57 -7.95
CA ALA A 81 -11.69 -6.24 -8.43
C ALA A 81 -12.59 -5.28 -9.23
N LEU A 82 -12.76 -4.05 -8.74
CA LEU A 82 -13.46 -2.98 -9.48
C LEU A 82 -12.76 -2.62 -10.80
N ALA A 83 -11.43 -2.55 -10.81
CA ALA A 83 -10.63 -2.18 -11.99
C ALA A 83 -10.70 -3.20 -13.14
N ASN A 84 -11.12 -4.44 -12.86
CA ASN A 84 -11.38 -5.43 -13.91
C ASN A 84 -12.47 -4.99 -14.88
N HIS A 85 -13.43 -4.17 -14.42
CA HIS A 85 -14.55 -3.71 -15.22
C HIS A 85 -14.58 -2.18 -15.43
N ARG A 86 -13.62 -1.44 -14.87
CA ARG A 86 -13.63 0.04 -14.82
C ARG A 86 -12.26 0.62 -15.18
N LYS A 87 -12.17 1.31 -16.33
CA LYS A 87 -10.90 1.77 -16.91
C LYS A 87 -10.30 2.93 -16.13
N GLU A 88 -11.14 3.82 -15.62
CA GLU A 88 -10.77 5.00 -14.86
C GLU A 88 -10.13 4.61 -13.53
N ILE A 89 -10.75 3.65 -12.81
CA ILE A 89 -10.19 3.08 -11.58
C ILE A 89 -8.87 2.37 -11.88
N ARG A 90 -8.79 1.59 -12.96
CA ARG A 90 -7.54 0.96 -13.38
C ARG A 90 -6.42 1.99 -13.60
N SER A 91 -6.72 3.07 -14.31
CA SER A 91 -5.76 4.15 -14.57
C SER A 91 -5.24 4.75 -13.26
N GLU A 92 -6.14 5.04 -12.32
CA GLU A 92 -5.78 5.60 -11.02
C GLU A 92 -4.91 4.64 -10.19
N ILE A 93 -5.22 3.33 -10.19
CA ILE A 93 -4.38 2.32 -9.53
C ILE A 93 -2.98 2.30 -10.15
N VAL A 94 -2.87 2.35 -11.48
CA VAL A 94 -1.55 2.38 -12.16
C VAL A 94 -0.77 3.62 -11.74
N THR A 95 -1.38 4.80 -11.77
CA THR A 95 -0.75 6.06 -11.35
C THR A 95 -0.26 5.98 -9.90
N TYR A 96 -1.09 5.47 -8.99
CA TYR A 96 -0.69 5.29 -7.59
C TYR A 96 0.44 4.27 -7.43
N ALA A 97 0.33 3.11 -8.08
CA ALA A 97 1.33 2.05 -7.98
C ALA A 97 2.71 2.49 -8.49
N THR A 98 2.76 3.27 -9.58
CA THR A 98 4.00 3.85 -10.10
C THR A 98 4.63 4.81 -9.07
N ARG A 99 3.86 5.78 -8.57
CA ARG A 99 4.37 6.75 -7.58
C ARG A 99 4.82 6.10 -6.28
N PHE A 100 4.09 5.10 -5.81
CA PHE A 100 4.44 4.34 -4.61
C PHE A 100 5.73 3.55 -4.83
N GLY A 101 5.87 2.88 -5.96
CA GLY A 101 7.05 2.09 -6.33
C GLY A 101 8.32 2.93 -6.48
N GLU A 102 8.23 4.13 -7.07
CA GLU A 102 9.36 5.07 -7.18
C GLU A 102 9.95 5.45 -5.81
N LEU A 103 9.08 5.65 -4.82
CA LEU A 103 9.51 5.96 -3.44
C LEU A 103 10.15 4.74 -2.76
N GLU A 104 9.60 3.55 -2.94
CA GLU A 104 10.19 2.31 -2.39
C GLU A 104 11.55 2.01 -3.02
N GLU A 105 11.65 2.10 -4.34
CA GLU A 105 12.89 1.88 -5.07
C GLU A 105 13.97 2.87 -4.63
N SER A 106 13.62 4.14 -4.43
CA SER A 106 14.55 5.17 -3.96
C SER A 106 15.10 4.84 -2.56
N ALA A 107 14.24 4.40 -1.65
CA ALA A 107 14.63 4.03 -0.29
C ALA A 107 15.51 2.78 -0.26
N VAL A 108 15.13 1.74 -1.02
CA VAL A 108 15.90 0.51 -1.17
C VAL A 108 17.27 0.81 -1.80
N THR A 109 17.32 1.64 -2.83
CA THR A 109 18.57 2.07 -3.47
C THR A 109 19.50 2.75 -2.47
N LEU A 110 18.97 3.67 -1.66
CA LEU A 110 19.75 4.37 -0.65
C LEU A 110 20.34 3.40 0.39
N ALA A 111 19.52 2.49 0.92
CA ALA A 111 19.95 1.48 1.86
C ALA A 111 21.02 0.55 1.28
N MET A 112 20.81 0.05 0.06
CA MET A 112 21.75 -0.85 -0.61
C MET A 112 23.12 -0.19 -0.85
N ARG A 113 23.13 1.07 -1.27
CA ARG A 113 24.37 1.85 -1.45
C ARG A 113 25.10 2.08 -0.14
N ALA A 114 24.37 2.41 0.93
CA ALA A 114 24.97 2.64 2.25
C ALA A 114 25.67 1.40 2.81
N HIS A 115 25.21 0.20 2.43
CA HIS A 115 25.78 -1.09 2.84
C HIS A 115 26.70 -1.75 1.80
N GLY A 116 27.01 -1.04 0.70
CA GLY A 116 27.91 -1.55 -0.34
C GLY A 116 27.38 -2.79 -1.08
N VAL A 117 26.06 -2.94 -1.18
CA VAL A 117 25.44 -4.04 -1.93
C VAL A 117 25.64 -3.80 -3.43
N ASP A 118 26.01 -4.85 -4.16
CA ASP A 118 26.11 -4.83 -5.61
C ASP A 118 24.71 -4.66 -6.24
N THR A 119 24.45 -3.49 -6.82
CA THR A 119 23.16 -3.17 -7.45
C THR A 119 22.98 -3.80 -8.82
N ASP A 120 24.03 -4.34 -9.43
CA ASP A 120 23.94 -5.07 -10.69
C ASP A 120 23.51 -6.52 -10.43
N GLU A 121 24.03 -7.14 -9.35
CA GLU A 121 23.57 -8.46 -8.89
C GLU A 121 22.18 -8.38 -8.21
N PHE A 122 21.93 -7.31 -7.45
CA PHE A 122 20.66 -7.08 -6.75
C PHE A 122 20.04 -5.74 -7.19
N PRO A 123 19.33 -5.69 -8.33
CA PRO A 123 18.70 -4.45 -8.77
C PRO A 123 17.69 -3.91 -7.74
N PRO A 124 17.80 -2.65 -7.28
CA PRO A 124 16.93 -2.09 -6.24
C PRO A 124 15.44 -2.17 -6.57
N VAL A 125 15.06 -1.97 -7.84
CA VAL A 125 13.69 -2.11 -8.33
C VAL A 125 13.15 -3.54 -8.18
N VAL A 126 13.99 -4.56 -8.34
CA VAL A 126 13.59 -5.96 -8.16
C VAL A 126 13.42 -6.25 -6.68
N MET A 127 14.35 -5.77 -5.85
CA MET A 127 14.29 -5.96 -4.40
C MET A 127 13.09 -5.25 -3.77
N SER A 128 12.77 -4.03 -4.20
CA SER A 128 11.56 -3.32 -3.75
C SER A 128 10.30 -4.10 -4.12
N VAL A 129 10.17 -4.54 -5.38
CA VAL A 129 9.02 -5.34 -5.83
C VAL A 129 8.85 -6.63 -5.03
N ILE A 130 9.94 -7.32 -4.69
CA ILE A 130 9.91 -8.54 -3.88
C ILE A 130 9.37 -8.24 -2.47
N VAL A 131 9.93 -7.23 -1.79
CA VAL A 131 9.52 -6.86 -0.43
C VAL A 131 8.05 -6.46 -0.40
N THR A 132 7.64 -5.61 -1.33
CA THR A 132 6.26 -5.11 -1.47
C THR A 132 5.28 -6.22 -1.80
N SER A 133 5.63 -7.11 -2.72
CA SER A 133 4.78 -8.25 -3.08
C SER A 133 4.63 -9.22 -1.92
N LEU A 134 5.70 -9.51 -1.20
CA LEU A 134 5.69 -10.39 -0.04
C LEU A 134 4.85 -9.81 1.10
N ALA A 135 5.00 -8.53 1.42
CA ALA A 135 4.18 -7.88 2.43
C ALA A 135 2.67 -7.97 2.08
N ARG A 136 2.31 -7.68 0.83
CA ARG A 136 0.92 -7.72 0.35
C ARG A 136 0.32 -9.12 0.36
N ILE A 137 1.05 -10.13 -0.13
CA ILE A 137 0.53 -11.50 -0.22
C ILE A 137 0.32 -12.12 1.16
N LEU A 138 1.18 -11.81 2.15
CA LEU A 138 1.02 -12.29 3.52
C LEU A 138 -0.28 -11.75 4.16
N VAL A 139 -0.63 -10.49 3.91
CA VAL A 139 -1.90 -9.91 4.37
C VAL A 139 -3.09 -10.57 3.67
N LEU A 140 -2.99 -10.80 2.36
CA LEU A 140 -4.04 -11.47 1.59
C LEU A 140 -4.29 -12.88 2.09
N GLU A 141 -3.26 -13.70 2.15
CA GLU A 141 -3.36 -15.10 2.56
C GLU A 141 -3.92 -15.23 3.98
N ARG A 142 -3.50 -14.33 4.89
CA ARG A 142 -4.03 -14.31 6.26
C ARG A 142 -5.54 -14.05 6.30
N SER A 143 -6.05 -13.19 5.41
CA SER A 143 -7.50 -12.94 5.30
C SER A 143 -8.30 -14.17 4.83
N LEU A 144 -7.65 -15.11 4.14
CA LEU A 144 -8.20 -16.38 3.69
C LEU A 144 -7.94 -17.54 4.67
N GLY A 145 -7.29 -17.28 5.81
CA GLY A 145 -6.87 -18.30 6.77
C GLY A 145 -5.63 -19.11 6.33
N ILE A 146 -4.98 -18.72 5.24
CA ILE A 146 -3.72 -19.32 4.78
C ILE A 146 -2.59 -18.67 5.58
N THR A 147 -1.81 -19.47 6.32
CA THR A 147 -0.78 -18.95 7.24
C THR A 147 0.55 -19.69 7.17
N ARG A 148 0.64 -20.75 6.34
CA ARG A 148 1.84 -21.57 6.24
C ARG A 148 3.03 -20.73 5.76
N GLY A 149 4.14 -20.75 6.52
CA GLY A 149 5.36 -20.03 6.14
C GLY A 149 5.35 -18.54 6.44
N HIS A 150 4.23 -17.97 6.90
CA HIS A 150 4.10 -16.52 7.12
C HIS A 150 5.01 -16.00 8.21
N ALA A 151 5.09 -16.72 9.33
CA ALA A 151 5.95 -16.34 10.45
C ALA A 151 7.43 -16.38 10.02
N GLN A 152 7.83 -17.44 9.31
CA GLN A 152 9.18 -17.61 8.79
C GLN A 152 9.54 -16.52 7.77
N ALA A 153 8.62 -16.18 6.86
CA ALA A 153 8.82 -15.13 5.87
C ALA A 153 8.97 -13.75 6.54
N ALA A 154 8.08 -13.42 7.48
CA ALA A 154 8.14 -12.17 8.22
C ALA A 154 9.43 -12.05 9.05
N GLU A 155 9.87 -13.13 9.70
CA GLU A 155 11.11 -13.15 10.47
C GLU A 155 12.35 -13.03 9.56
N PHE A 156 12.35 -13.72 8.41
CA PHE A 156 13.41 -13.60 7.42
C PHE A 156 13.55 -12.16 6.91
N ILE A 157 12.43 -11.53 6.54
CA ILE A 157 12.43 -10.14 6.08
C ILE A 157 12.92 -9.22 7.19
N LYS A 158 12.40 -9.35 8.42
CA LYS A 158 12.87 -8.55 9.54
C LYS A 158 14.40 -8.62 9.70
N ARG A 159 15.00 -9.82 9.65
CA ARG A 159 16.46 -9.98 9.71
C ARG A 159 17.20 -9.30 8.55
N MET A 160 16.62 -9.32 7.34
CA MET A 160 17.20 -8.62 6.20
C MET A 160 17.11 -7.10 6.36
N LEU A 161 15.95 -6.59 6.80
CA LEU A 161 15.78 -5.17 7.07
C LEU A 161 16.73 -4.72 8.19
N ASP A 162 16.86 -5.48 9.28
CA ASP A 162 17.80 -5.16 10.38
C ASP A 162 19.26 -5.11 9.89
N ARG A 163 19.62 -5.92 8.89
CA ARG A 163 20.96 -5.96 8.29
C ARG A 163 21.24 -4.79 7.35
N TYR A 164 20.22 -4.32 6.63
CA TYR A 164 20.36 -3.31 5.58
C TYR A 164 19.75 -1.95 5.94
N GLU A 165 19.22 -1.79 7.14
CA GLU A 165 18.71 -0.50 7.64
C GLU A 165 19.83 0.55 7.60
N LEU A 166 19.50 1.78 7.25
CA LEU A 166 20.49 2.85 7.29
C LEU A 166 21.09 2.96 8.70
N PRO A 167 22.41 3.17 8.84
CA PRO A 167 23.00 3.44 10.14
C PRO A 167 22.25 4.60 10.79
N GLU A 168 21.89 4.49 12.08
CA GLU A 168 21.31 5.61 12.82
C GLU A 168 22.14 6.86 12.54
N SER A 169 21.49 7.91 12.06
CA SER A 169 22.14 9.20 11.89
C SER A 169 22.64 9.65 13.27
N ARG A 170 23.92 9.42 13.57
CA ARG A 170 24.63 10.10 14.66
C ARG A 170 24.71 11.59 14.32
N ALA A 171 23.61 12.32 14.37
CA ALA A 171 23.58 13.78 14.26
C ALA A 171 22.18 14.32 14.54
N ARG A 172 21.80 14.38 15.83
CA ARG A 172 21.09 15.53 16.40
C ARG A 172 21.64 15.75 17.81
N GLU A 173 22.91 16.14 17.88
CA GLU A 173 23.43 16.96 18.99
C GLU A 173 23.21 18.44 18.65
#